data_AF-A0A066Z6B8-F1
#
_entry.id   AF-A0A066Z6B8-F1
#
_cell.length_a   1.000
_cell.length_b   1.000
_cell.length_c   1.000
_cell.angle_alpha   90.00
_cell.angle_beta   90.00
_cell.angle_gamma   90.00
#
_symmetry.space_group_name_H-M   'P 1'
#
loop_
_entity.id
_entity.type
_entity.pdbx_description
1 polymer ?
#
loop_
_entity_poly.entity_id
_entity_poly.type
_entity_poly.pdbx_seq_one_letter_code
_entity_poly.pdbx_strand_id
1 'polypeptide(L)'
;MTDRPELSRRELAGYAIGSVGTGIHSTVPGLLLLYFMTDALGVPAGLAGLVVALPKAWDALFNPLVGAASDREALRTGRRTRILLAGALALPVAFAAMFLSPLTGAGAAAWVAVTFVLASSAFALFQVPYVALPAEMSDRPRPAPGSWSGGSSA
;
A
#
# COMPACT_ATOMS: atom_id res chain seq x y z
N MET A 1 -12.09 -34.22 8.30
CA MET A 1 -12.59 -32.83 8.27
C MET A 1 -11.50 -31.96 8.85
N THR A 2 -10.64 -31.37 8.01
CA THR A 2 -9.39 -30.73 8.42
C THR A 2 -9.64 -29.37 9.05
N ASP A 3 -9.43 -29.28 10.35
CA ASP A 3 -9.39 -28.03 11.11
C ASP A 3 -8.10 -27.28 10.73
N ARG A 4 -8.18 -26.51 9.64
CA ARG A 4 -7.14 -25.53 9.31
C ARG A 4 -7.20 -24.48 10.42
N PRO A 5 -6.09 -23.88 10.91
CA PRO A 5 -6.21 -22.68 11.72
C PRO A 5 -6.94 -21.65 10.86
N GLU A 6 -8.23 -21.48 11.12
CA GLU A 6 -9.09 -20.60 10.35
C GLU A 6 -8.47 -19.21 10.47
N LEU A 7 -8.13 -18.60 9.32
CA LEU A 7 -7.71 -17.20 9.28
C LEU A 7 -8.71 -16.42 10.12
N SER A 8 -8.22 -15.74 11.16
CA SER A 8 -9.10 -15.06 12.09
C SER A 8 -9.98 -14.12 11.28
N ARG A 9 -11.29 -14.07 11.56
CA ARG A 9 -12.20 -13.14 10.87
C ARG A 9 -11.68 -11.69 10.85
N ARG A 10 -10.85 -11.34 11.84
CA ARG A 10 -10.12 -10.06 11.92
C ARG A 10 -9.02 -9.91 10.86
N GLU A 11 -8.25 -10.95 10.60
CA GLU A 11 -7.20 -10.96 9.57
C GLU A 11 -7.81 -10.87 8.17
N LEU A 12 -8.90 -11.62 7.94
CA LEU A 12 -9.65 -11.56 6.68
C LEU A 12 -10.29 -10.17 6.46
N ALA A 13 -10.87 -9.59 7.51
CA ALA A 13 -11.44 -8.24 7.44
C ALA A 13 -10.36 -7.18 7.17
N GLY A 14 -9.20 -7.27 7.84
CA GLY A 14 -8.07 -6.37 7.60
C GLY A 14 -7.55 -6.45 6.16
N TYR A 15 -7.46 -7.66 5.61
CA TYR A 15 -7.11 -7.87 4.21
C TYR A 15 -8.14 -7.26 3.26
N ALA A 16 -9.44 -7.52 3.48
CA ALA A 16 -10.51 -6.96 2.65
C ALA A 16 -10.51 -5.41 2.66
N ILE A 17 -10.31 -4.79 3.82
CA ILE A 17 -10.21 -3.33 3.96
C ILE A 17 -9.00 -2.78 3.19
N GLY A 18 -7.85 -3.45 3.28
CA GLY A 18 -6.65 -3.09 2.52
C GLY A 18 -6.86 -3.15 1.00
N SER A 19 -7.58 -4.18 0.54
CA SER A 19 -7.96 -4.33 -0.88
C SER A 19 -8.87 -3.20 -1.36
N VAL A 20 -9.87 -2.84 -0.55
CA VAL A 20 -10.75 -1.71 -0.86
C VAL A 20 -9.97 -0.39 -0.88
N GLY A 21 -9.12 -0.13 0.12
CA GLY A 21 -8.29 1.08 0.19
C GLY A 21 -7.36 1.20 -1.01
N THR A 22 -6.81 0.08 -1.48
CA THR A 22 -6.03 0.00 -2.71
C THR A 22 -6.84 0.41 -3.94
N GLY A 23 -8.06 -0.14 -4.09
CA GLY A 23 -8.92 0.20 -5.21
C GLY A 23 -9.32 1.68 -5.23
N ILE A 24 -9.61 2.24 -4.04
CA ILE A 24 -9.92 3.67 -3.86
C ILE A 24 -8.73 4.52 -4.29
N HIS A 25 -7.52 4.21 -3.79
CA HIS A 25 -6.31 4.96 -4.12
C HIS A 25 -5.99 4.95 -5.62
N SER A 26 -6.22 3.82 -6.32
CA SER A 26 -5.97 3.74 -7.76
C SER A 26 -7.04 4.47 -8.59
N THR A 27 -8.29 4.45 -8.16
CA THR A 27 -9.43 4.91 -8.97
C THR A 27 -9.71 6.40 -8.76
N VAL A 28 -9.72 6.86 -7.50
CA VAL A 28 -10.15 8.22 -7.15
C VAL A 28 -9.24 9.29 -7.75
N PRO A 29 -7.90 9.21 -7.67
CA PRO A 29 -7.05 10.22 -8.29
C PRO A 29 -7.16 10.21 -9.81
N GLY A 30 -7.29 9.03 -10.41
CA GLY A 30 -7.41 8.87 -11.86
C GLY A 30 -8.67 9.52 -12.44
N LEU A 31 -9.78 9.49 -11.70
CA LEU A 31 -11.05 10.07 -12.15
C LEU A 31 -11.27 11.51 -11.69
N LEU A 32 -10.90 11.83 -10.44
CA LEU A 32 -11.31 13.07 -9.79
C LEU A 32 -10.20 14.11 -9.66
N LEU A 33 -8.92 13.70 -9.60
CA LEU A 33 -7.86 14.65 -9.25
C LEU A 33 -7.66 15.72 -10.33
N LEU A 34 -7.70 15.33 -11.60
CA LEU A 34 -7.57 16.28 -12.71
C LEU A 34 -8.71 17.33 -12.68
N TYR A 35 -9.95 16.86 -12.51
CA TYR A 35 -11.13 17.72 -12.37
C TYR A 35 -11.01 18.63 -11.13
N PHE A 36 -10.65 18.08 -9.97
CA PHE A 36 -10.46 18.85 -8.75
C PHE A 36 -9.39 19.95 -8.92
N MET A 37 -8.25 19.62 -9.52
CA MET A 37 -7.19 20.60 -9.76
C MET A 37 -7.64 21.71 -10.72
N THR A 38 -8.38 21.38 -11.77
CA THR A 38 -8.76 22.34 -12.81
C THR A 38 -9.98 23.17 -12.39
N ASP A 39 -11.08 22.53 -12.03
CA ASP A 39 -12.36 23.19 -11.73
C ASP A 39 -12.43 23.75 -10.30
N ALA A 40 -11.86 23.07 -9.29
CA ALA A 40 -11.94 23.53 -7.90
C ALA A 40 -10.75 24.42 -7.50
N LEU A 41 -9.53 24.10 -7.96
CA LEU A 41 -8.32 24.83 -7.59
C LEU A 41 -7.85 25.84 -8.64
N GLY A 42 -8.43 25.85 -9.84
CA GLY A 42 -8.07 26.77 -10.91
C GLY A 42 -6.67 26.53 -11.50
N VAL A 43 -6.16 25.30 -11.41
CA VAL A 43 -4.87 24.92 -12.00
C VAL A 43 -5.04 24.77 -13.52
N PRO A 44 -4.13 25.31 -14.34
CA PRO A 44 -4.15 25.07 -15.78
C PRO A 44 -4.09 23.58 -16.13
N ALA A 45 -4.95 23.12 -17.04
CA ALA A 45 -5.08 21.71 -17.39
C ALA A 45 -3.75 21.03 -17.80
N GLY A 46 -2.89 21.74 -18.52
CA GLY A 46 -1.56 21.23 -18.89
C GLY A 46 -0.69 20.92 -17.67
N LEU A 47 -0.69 21.80 -16.66
CA LEU A 47 0.07 21.60 -15.43
C LEU A 47 -0.57 20.50 -14.57
N ALA A 48 -1.89 20.48 -14.46
CA ALA A 48 -2.60 19.43 -13.73
C ALA A 48 -2.36 18.04 -14.33
N GLY A 49 -2.31 17.92 -15.66
CA GLY A 49 -1.97 16.67 -16.35
C GLY A 49 -0.56 16.18 -16.01
N LEU A 50 0.43 17.07 -15.94
CA LEU A 50 1.79 16.73 -15.50
C LEU A 50 1.82 16.23 -14.06
N VAL A 51 1.08 16.89 -13.16
CA VAL A 51 0.99 16.49 -11.75
C VAL A 51 0.35 15.12 -11.60
N VAL A 52 -0.69 14.81 -12.38
CA VAL A 52 -1.33 13.48 -12.36
C VAL A 52 -0.43 12.39 -12.95
N ALA A 53 0.46 12.73 -13.87
CA ALA A 53 1.43 11.79 -14.45
C ALA A 53 2.65 11.55 -13.56
N LEU A 54 3.00 12.52 -12.70
CA LEU A 54 4.19 12.50 -11.85
C LEU A 54 4.36 11.21 -11.02
N PRO A 55 3.34 10.69 -10.33
CA PRO A 55 3.53 9.53 -9.47
C PRO A 55 3.80 8.26 -10.26
N LYS A 56 3.31 8.14 -11.49
CA LYS A 56 3.64 6.99 -12.36
C LYS A 56 5.14 6.93 -12.66
N ALA A 57 5.76 8.08 -12.89
CA ALA A 57 7.20 8.17 -13.10
C ALA A 57 7.97 7.90 -11.79
N TRP A 58 7.45 8.39 -10.66
CA TRP A 58 8.02 8.13 -9.34
C TRP A 58 7.99 6.65 -8.96
N ASP A 59 6.86 5.97 -9.17
CA ASP A 59 6.65 4.57 -8.82
C ASP A 59 7.64 3.65 -9.53
N ALA A 60 8.02 3.97 -10.78
CA ALA A 60 9.02 3.22 -11.53
C ALA A 60 10.39 3.18 -10.83
N LEU A 61 10.74 4.23 -10.08
CA LEU A 61 11.99 4.33 -9.32
C LEU A 61 11.82 3.87 -7.87
N PHE A 62 10.69 4.20 -7.25
CA PHE A 62 10.47 3.97 -5.83
C PHE A 62 10.13 2.53 -5.50
N ASN A 63 9.40 1.82 -6.39
CA ASN A 63 9.00 0.44 -6.16
C ASN A 63 10.20 -0.53 -5.95
N PRO A 64 11.29 -0.48 -6.75
CA PRO A 64 12.50 -1.27 -6.49
C PRO A 64 13.17 -0.94 -5.15
N LEU A 65 13.20 0.33 -4.76
CA LEU A 65 13.78 0.77 -3.47
C LEU A 65 12.98 0.22 -2.28
N VAL A 66 11.65 0.29 -2.37
CA VAL A 66 10.76 -0.28 -1.35
C VAL A 66 10.88 -1.80 -1.31
N GLY A 67 11.01 -2.47 -2.47
CA GLY A 67 11.29 -3.90 -2.54
C GLY A 67 12.55 -4.29 -1.78
N ALA A 68 13.67 -3.63 -2.06
CA ALA A 68 14.94 -3.88 -1.36
C ALA A 68 14.85 -3.57 0.14
N ALA A 69 14.12 -2.52 0.54
CA ALA A 69 13.92 -2.18 1.95
C ALA A 69 13.04 -3.23 2.67
N SER A 70 11.97 -3.67 2.02
CA SER A 70 11.06 -4.72 2.50
C SER A 70 11.78 -6.05 2.70
N ASP A 71 12.62 -6.45 1.74
CA ASP A 71 13.40 -7.69 1.84
C ASP A 71 14.47 -7.61 2.93
N ARG A 72 15.14 -6.47 3.10
CA ARG A 72 16.06 -6.25 4.25
C ARG A 72 15.33 -6.33 5.59
N GLU A 73 14.11 -5.79 5.67
CA GLU A 73 13.30 -5.90 6.88
C GLU A 73 12.88 -7.35 7.13
N ALA A 74 12.47 -8.09 6.09
CA ALA A 74 12.15 -9.51 6.19
C ALA A 74 13.36 -10.31 6.74
N LEU A 75 14.56 -10.06 6.22
CA LEU A 75 15.81 -10.69 6.67
C LEU A 75 16.15 -10.37 8.13
N ARG A 76 15.83 -9.15 8.62
CA ARG A 76 16.18 -8.72 9.98
C ARG A 76 15.15 -9.11 11.04
N THR A 77 13.86 -9.02 10.73
CA THR A 77 12.77 -9.20 11.71
C THR A 77 11.92 -10.44 11.48
N GLY A 78 12.14 -11.20 10.40
CA GLY A 78 11.38 -12.41 10.06
C GLY A 78 9.91 -12.16 9.70
N ARG A 79 9.48 -10.89 9.64
CA ARG A 79 8.13 -10.43 9.30
C ARG A 79 8.20 -9.08 8.60
N ARG A 80 7.38 -8.88 7.56
CA ARG A 80 7.29 -7.65 6.74
C ARG A 80 6.29 -6.61 7.28
N THR A 81 5.90 -6.72 8.55
CA THR A 81 4.71 -6.02 9.09
C THR A 81 4.93 -4.54 9.41
N ARG A 82 6.16 -4.10 9.68
CA ARG A 82 6.44 -2.71 10.10
C ARG A 82 6.32 -1.73 8.94
N ILE A 83 6.97 -2.01 7.80
CA ILE A 83 6.82 -1.19 6.58
C ILE A 83 5.35 -1.16 6.11
N LEU A 84 4.64 -2.30 6.18
CA LEU A 84 3.21 -2.37 5.86
C LEU A 84 2.38 -1.45 6.76
N LEU A 85 2.56 -1.51 8.08
CA LEU A 85 1.80 -0.68 9.02
C LEU A 85 2.11 0.81 8.85
N ALA A 86 3.37 1.16 8.59
CA ALA A 86 3.77 2.53 8.30
C ALA A 86 3.06 3.06 7.03
N GLY A 87 3.05 2.28 5.95
CA GLY A 87 2.33 2.60 4.72
C GLY A 87 0.81 2.71 4.93
N ALA A 88 0.23 1.76 5.68
CA ALA A 88 -1.21 1.74 5.99
C ALA A 88 -1.68 2.97 6.78
N LEU A 89 -0.84 3.50 7.68
CA LEU A 89 -1.16 4.71 8.45
C LEU A 89 -0.86 5.99 7.68
N ALA A 90 0.22 6.04 6.91
CA ALA A 90 0.61 7.22 6.16
C ALA A 90 -0.29 7.48 4.94
N LEU A 91 -0.79 6.42 4.29
CA LEU A 91 -1.56 6.53 3.05
C LEU A 91 -2.84 7.36 3.21
N PRO A 92 -3.74 7.11 4.19
CA PRO A 92 -4.96 7.91 4.36
C PRO A 92 -4.67 9.39 4.63
N VAL A 93 -3.60 9.68 5.38
CA VAL A 93 -3.21 11.05 5.74
C VAL A 93 -2.70 11.79 4.50
N ALA A 94 -1.79 11.19 3.74
CA ALA A 94 -1.26 11.79 2.53
C ALA A 94 -2.35 11.95 1.45
N PHE A 95 -3.24 10.96 1.34
CA PHE A 95 -4.37 10.99 0.42
C PHE A 95 -5.38 12.09 0.77
N ALA A 96 -5.72 12.26 2.04
CA ALA A 96 -6.56 13.36 2.49
C ALA A 96 -5.90 14.71 2.21
N ALA A 97 -4.61 14.86 2.54
CA ALA A 97 -3.84 16.08 2.30
C ALA A 97 -3.87 16.52 0.83
N MET A 98 -3.92 15.58 -0.11
CA MET A 98 -4.03 15.85 -1.54
C MET A 98 -5.31 16.60 -1.91
N PHE A 99 -6.44 16.29 -1.27
CA PHE A 99 -7.73 16.95 -1.50
C PHE A 99 -7.98 18.16 -0.58
N LEU A 100 -7.15 18.34 0.44
CA LEU A 100 -7.21 19.44 1.42
C LEU A 100 -6.23 20.57 1.10
N SER A 101 -5.94 20.82 -0.19
CA SER A 101 -5.04 21.90 -0.60
C SER A 101 -5.51 23.25 -0.02
N PRO A 102 -4.69 23.94 0.78
CA PRO A 102 -5.01 25.28 1.26
C PRO A 102 -4.71 26.36 0.19
N LEU A 103 -4.14 25.96 -0.95
CA LEU A 103 -3.69 26.82 -2.03
C LEU A 103 -4.59 26.70 -3.26
N THR A 104 -4.54 27.71 -4.13
CA THR A 104 -5.19 27.75 -5.44
C THR A 104 -4.19 28.15 -6.53
N GLY A 105 -4.56 27.98 -7.80
CA GLY A 105 -3.72 28.30 -8.96
C GLY A 105 -2.43 27.48 -9.01
N ALA A 106 -1.32 28.07 -9.45
CA ALA A 106 -0.04 27.35 -9.58
C ALA A 106 0.48 26.77 -8.24
N GLY A 107 0.16 27.40 -7.10
CA GLY A 107 0.55 26.90 -5.77
C GLY A 107 -0.14 25.58 -5.40
N ALA A 108 -1.41 25.42 -5.80
CA ALA A 108 -2.14 24.17 -5.66
C ALA A 108 -1.47 23.01 -6.42
N ALA A 109 -0.92 23.28 -7.60
CA ALA A 109 -0.26 22.25 -8.40
C ALA A 109 0.94 21.63 -7.65
N ALA A 110 1.77 22.47 -7.01
CA ALA A 110 2.91 22.00 -6.23
C ALA A 110 2.47 21.22 -4.98
N TRP A 111 1.45 21.72 -4.26
CA TRP A 111 0.89 21.02 -3.10
C TRP A 111 0.37 19.63 -3.46
N VAL A 112 -0.46 19.55 -4.51
CA VAL A 112 -1.02 18.29 -4.99
C VAL A 112 0.09 17.37 -5.49
N ALA A 113 1.11 17.88 -6.19
CA ALA A 113 2.23 17.05 -6.63
C ALA A 113 2.99 16.40 -5.47
N VAL A 114 3.33 17.17 -4.44
CA VAL A 114 4.05 16.67 -3.26
C VAL A 114 3.19 15.66 -2.50
N THR A 115 1.96 16.02 -2.19
CA THR A 115 1.05 15.14 -1.44
C THR A 115 0.70 13.87 -2.21
N PHE A 116 0.58 13.94 -3.55
CA PHE A 116 0.32 12.78 -4.38
C PHE A 116 1.53 11.83 -4.43
N VAL A 117 2.76 12.36 -4.56
CA VAL A 117 3.98 11.54 -4.48
C VAL A 117 4.13 10.89 -3.10
N LEU A 118 3.80 11.60 -2.02
CA LEU A 118 3.79 11.03 -0.68
C LEU A 118 2.75 9.92 -0.55
N ALA A 119 1.55 10.10 -1.11
CA ALA A 119 0.51 9.08 -1.12
C ALA A 119 0.94 7.84 -1.91
N SER A 120 1.52 8.01 -3.11
CA SER A 120 2.08 6.92 -3.90
C SER A 120 3.22 6.19 -3.19
N SER A 121 4.09 6.93 -2.49
CA SER A 121 5.17 6.33 -1.69
C SER A 121 4.62 5.49 -0.53
N ALA A 122 3.62 6.01 0.19
CA ALA A 122 2.94 5.26 1.25
C ALA A 122 2.19 4.04 0.72
N PHE A 123 1.58 4.17 -0.46
CA PHE A 123 0.92 3.08 -1.16
C PHE A 123 1.92 1.98 -1.57
N ALA A 124 3.10 2.32 -2.09
CA ALA A 124 4.15 1.35 -2.41
C ALA A 124 4.63 0.59 -1.17
N LEU A 125 4.84 1.31 -0.05
CA LEU A 125 5.21 0.71 1.25
C LEU A 125 4.13 -0.27 1.76
N PHE A 126 2.85 -0.02 1.47
CA PHE A 126 1.76 -0.92 1.80
C PHE A 126 1.64 -2.10 0.83
N GLN A 127 1.65 -1.83 -0.48
CA GLN A 127 1.43 -2.79 -1.56
C GLN A 127 2.47 -3.90 -1.60
N VAL A 128 3.76 -3.55 -1.50
CA VAL A 128 4.85 -4.51 -1.71
C VAL A 128 4.80 -5.66 -0.69
N PRO A 129 4.67 -5.42 0.63
CA PRO A 129 4.47 -6.50 1.60
C PRO A 129 3.08 -7.15 1.49
N TYR A 130 2.04 -6.37 1.16
CA TYR A 130 0.66 -6.87 1.07
C TYR A 130 0.49 -7.94 0.00
N VAL A 131 1.15 -7.81 -1.16
CA VAL A 131 1.12 -8.81 -2.24
C VAL A 131 1.93 -10.06 -1.89
N ALA A 132 2.90 -9.99 -0.96
CA ALA A 132 3.71 -11.12 -0.51
C ALA A 132 3.01 -11.98 0.56
N LEU A 133 2.07 -11.40 1.33
CA LEU A 133 1.34 -12.08 2.41
C LEU A 133 0.60 -13.37 1.97
N PRO A 134 -0.10 -13.42 0.82
CA PRO A 134 -0.75 -14.65 0.34
C PRO A 134 0.24 -15.81 0.10
N ALA A 135 1.45 -15.53 -0.40
CA ALA A 135 2.46 -16.55 -0.66
C ALA A 135 3.00 -17.14 0.66
N GLU A 136 3.28 -16.28 1.66
CA GLU A 136 3.73 -16.71 2.99
C GLU A 136 2.65 -17.50 3.76
N MET A 137 1.37 -17.21 3.53
CA MET A 137 0.26 -18.00 4.08
C MET A 137 0.13 -19.39 3.44
N SER A 138 0.63 -19.57 2.22
CA SER A 138 0.53 -20.80 1.42
C SER A 138 1.65 -21.80 1.71
N ASP A 139 2.84 -21.30 2.07
CA ASP A 139 4.07 -22.09 2.19
C ASP A 139 4.31 -22.75 3.55
N ARG A 140 3.30 -22.83 4.44
CA ARG A 140 3.45 -23.67 5.64
C ARG A 140 3.62 -25.13 5.22
N PRO A 141 4.76 -25.78 5.51
CA PRO A 141 4.99 -27.16 5.12
C PRO A 141 3.90 -28.05 5.73
N ARG A 142 3.25 -28.88 4.90
CA ARG A 142 2.45 -29.99 5.41
C ARG A 142 3.37 -30.83 6.30
N PRO A 143 3.03 -31.10 7.57
CA PRO A 143 3.73 -32.14 8.32
C PRO A 143 3.66 -33.42 7.48
N ALA A 144 4.81 -34.06 7.24
CA ALA A 144 4.85 -35.32 6.52
C ALA A 144 3.89 -36.32 7.20
N PRO A 145 3.06 -37.06 6.45
CA PRO A 145 2.23 -38.11 7.01
C PRO A 145 3.14 -39.13 7.70
N GLY A 146 3.16 -39.13 9.05
CA GLY A 146 4.02 -40.01 9.85
C GLY A 146 4.91 -39.35 10.92
N SER A 147 4.94 -38.02 11.05
CA SER A 147 5.76 -37.35 12.09
C SER A 147 5.19 -37.41 13.53
N TRP A 148 4.12 -38.17 13.77
CA TRP A 148 3.52 -38.40 15.09
C TRP A 148 3.86 -39.79 15.66
N SER A 149 5.14 -40.16 15.71
CA SER A 149 5.56 -41.41 16.36
C SER A 149 6.75 -41.21 17.31
N GLY A 150 6.46 -41.31 18.62
CA GLY A 150 7.42 -41.53 19.73
C GLY A 150 8.24 -40.31 20.13
N GLY A 151 8.42 -39.90 21.38
CA GLY A 151 8.20 -40.45 22.73
C GLY A 151 8.66 -39.32 23.69
N SER A 152 8.48 -39.33 25.00
CA SER A 152 8.28 -40.42 25.94
C SER A 152 7.65 -39.83 27.21
N SER A 153 6.76 -40.61 27.81
CA SER A 153 6.58 -40.67 29.25
C SER A 153 7.93 -40.85 29.96
N ALA A 154 8.23 -39.96 30.90
CA ALA A 154 8.94 -40.25 32.14
C ALA A 154 8.45 -39.25 33.20
#